data_AF-A0AAJ1FUS8-F1
#
_entry.id   AF-A0AAJ1FUS8-F1
#
_cell.length_a   1.000
_cell.length_b   1.000
_cell.length_c   1.000
_cell.angle_alpha   90.00
_cell.angle_beta   90.00
_cell.angle_gamma   90.00
#
_symmetry.space_group_name_H-M   'P 1'
#
loop_
_entity.id
_entity.type
_entity.pdbx_description
1 polymer ?
#
loop_
_entity_poly.entity_id
_entity_poly.type
_entity_poly.pdbx_seq_one_letter_code
_entity_poly.pdbx_strand_id
1 'polypeptide(L)'
;MCGCAMIGQSMINIRAGGRGITLGITAAISLLAFIIFGAPLIEQIPLAALVGVMFMVVLGTFEYSSFRVMKSIPKSDALIIVFVAIETVLTNLAIAVAL
;
A
#
# COMPACT_ATOMS: atom_id res chain seq x y z
N MET A 1 5.68 -5.24 12.44
CA MET A 1 4.59 -4.79 11.54
C MET A 1 3.87 -6.02 11.03
N CYS A 2 2.54 -6.05 11.07
CA CYS A 2 1.78 -7.11 10.39
C CYS A 2 1.87 -6.88 8.88
N GLY A 3 2.24 -7.91 8.12
CA GLY A 3 2.26 -7.87 6.66
C GLY A 3 0.93 -8.37 6.07
N CYS A 4 0.37 -7.65 5.11
CA CYS A 4 -0.73 -8.12 4.26
C CYS A 4 -0.21 -8.47 2.87
N ALA A 5 -1.07 -9.03 2.01
CA ALA A 5 -0.71 -9.32 0.64
C ALA A 5 -0.44 -8.02 -0.14
N MET A 6 0.79 -7.84 -0.61
CA MET A 6 1.21 -6.65 -1.34
C MET A 6 0.92 -6.80 -2.85
N ILE A 7 -0.27 -6.38 -3.28
CA ILE A 7 -0.76 -6.51 -4.66
C ILE A 7 0.25 -5.93 -5.68
N GLY A 8 0.83 -4.76 -5.40
CA GLY A 8 1.79 -4.12 -6.29
C GLY A 8 3.03 -4.99 -6.58
N GLN A 9 3.63 -5.58 -5.53
CA GLN A 9 4.79 -6.47 -5.68
C GLN A 9 4.39 -7.79 -6.35
N SER A 10 3.22 -8.35 -6.01
CA SER A 10 2.70 -9.54 -6.68
C SER A 10 2.51 -9.32 -8.18
N MET A 11 1.96 -8.17 -8.59
CA MET A 11 1.77 -7.84 -10.00
C MET A 11 3.08 -7.67 -10.77
N ILE A 12 4.10 -7.03 -10.19
CA ILE A 12 5.42 -6.90 -10.79
C ILE A 12 6.05 -8.28 -10.98
N ASN A 13 5.97 -9.12 -9.96
CA ASN A 13 6.55 -10.46 -9.96
C ASN A 13 5.88 -11.40 -10.97
N ILE A 14 4.55 -11.32 -11.11
CA ILE A 14 3.80 -12.06 -12.14
C ILE A 14 4.17 -11.58 -13.54
N ARG A 15 4.30 -10.26 -13.76
CA ARG A 15 4.74 -9.70 -15.05
C ARG A 15 6.16 -10.09 -15.42
N ALA A 16 7.03 -10.31 -14.43
CA ALA A 16 8.38 -10.84 -14.62
C ALA A 16 8.41 -12.36 -14.94
N GLY A 17 7.24 -13.01 -15.11
CA GLY A 17 7.14 -14.44 -15.41
C GLY A 17 7.24 -15.34 -14.19
N GLY A 18 7.29 -14.77 -12.99
CA GLY A 18 7.33 -15.51 -11.75
C GLY A 18 6.01 -16.24 -11.47
N ARG A 19 6.09 -17.56 -11.28
CA ARG A 19 4.95 -18.40 -10.86
C ARG A 19 5.35 -19.27 -9.67
N GLY A 20 4.73 -19.06 -8.52
CA GLY A 20 4.91 -19.91 -7.32
C GLY A 20 5.53 -19.21 -6.10
N ILE A 21 5.68 -19.98 -5.02
CA ILE A 21 6.10 -19.52 -3.68
C ILE A 21 7.60 -19.18 -3.64
N THR A 22 8.37 -19.76 -4.56
CA THR A 22 9.82 -19.58 -4.68
C THR A 22 10.21 -18.11 -4.80
N LEU A 23 9.35 -17.28 -5.42
CA LEU A 23 9.59 -15.85 -5.60
C LEU A 23 9.51 -15.08 -4.29
N GLY A 24 8.60 -15.48 -3.40
CA GLY A 24 8.51 -14.90 -2.06
C GLY A 24 9.75 -15.23 -1.24
N ILE A 25 10.27 -16.47 -1.37
CA ILE A 25 11.51 -16.89 -0.71
C ILE A 25 12.70 -16.11 -1.26
N THR A 26 12.84 -15.99 -2.58
CA THR A 26 13.92 -15.22 -3.21
C THR A 26 13.85 -13.73 -2.83
N ALA A 27 12.66 -13.15 -2.79
CA ALA A 27 12.46 -11.76 -2.35
C ALA A 27 12.83 -11.56 -0.87
N ALA A 28 12.49 -12.50 0.01
CA ALA A 28 12.86 -12.43 1.42
C ALA A 28 14.38 -12.55 1.62
N ILE A 29 15.02 -13.49 0.93
CA ILE A 29 16.48 -13.69 1.01
C ILE A 29 17.23 -12.48 0.44
N SER A 30 16.76 -11.92 -0.68
CA SER A 30 17.40 -10.74 -1.28
C SER A 30 17.25 -9.50 -0.40
N LEU A 31 16.07 -9.29 0.23
CA LEU A 31 15.87 -8.24 1.21
C LEU A 31 16.80 -8.41 2.42
N LEU A 32 16.92 -9.64 2.94
CA LEU A 32 17.77 -9.92 4.08
C LEU A 32 19.24 -9.61 3.76
N ALA A 33 19.73 -10.05 2.59
CA ALA A 33 21.07 -9.74 2.13
C ALA A 33 21.28 -8.22 1.98
N PHE A 34 20.31 -7.51 1.39
CA PHE A 34 20.38 -6.06 1.23
C PHE A 34 20.46 -5.33 2.57
N ILE A 35 19.71 -5.77 3.59
CA ILE A 35 19.76 -5.15 4.92
C ILE A 35 21.13 -5.35 5.58
N ILE A 36 21.69 -6.55 5.51
CA ILE A 36 22.97 -6.87 6.19
C ILE A 36 24.15 -6.15 5.53
N PHE A 37 24.22 -6.15 4.19
CA PHE A 37 25.35 -5.56 3.47
C PHE A 37 25.14 -4.09 3.11
N GLY A 38 23.88 -3.65 2.94
CA GLY A 38 23.50 -2.30 2.55
C GLY A 38 23.28 -1.33 3.71
N ALA A 39 23.34 -1.79 4.97
CA ALA A 39 23.22 -0.97 6.17
C ALA A 39 23.97 0.38 6.12
N PRO A 40 25.29 0.44 5.77
CA PRO A 40 26.01 1.72 5.75
C PRO A 40 25.53 2.70 4.66
N LEU A 41 24.88 2.20 3.61
CA LEU A 41 24.25 3.04 2.58
C LEU A 41 22.88 3.54 3.02
N ILE A 42 22.12 2.71 3.75
CA ILE A 42 20.77 3.05 4.23
C ILE A 42 20.81 4.22 5.21
N GLU A 43 21.84 4.29 6.05
CA GLU A 43 22.02 5.37 7.03
C GLU A 43 22.29 6.74 6.39
N GLN A 44 22.76 6.78 5.14
CA GLN A 44 23.00 8.03 4.41
C GLN A 44 21.75 8.56 3.71
N ILE A 45 20.64 7.81 3.72
CA ILE A 45 19.42 8.20 3.02
C ILE A 45 18.78 9.39 3.74
N PRO A 46 18.62 10.56 3.07
CA PRO A 46 18.00 11.71 3.69
C PRO A 46 16.51 11.45 3.94
N LEU A 47 16.03 11.83 5.12
CA LEU A 47 14.62 11.72 5.51
C LEU A 47 13.66 12.38 4.51
N ALA A 48 14.11 13.46 3.86
CA ALA A 48 13.34 14.15 2.82
C ALA A 48 13.00 13.24 1.62
N ALA A 49 13.92 12.35 1.22
CA ALA A 49 13.65 11.41 0.13
C ALA A 49 12.59 10.37 0.53
N LEU A 50 12.65 9.86 1.77
CA LEU A 50 11.66 8.91 2.30
C LEU A 50 10.25 9.52 2.36
N VAL A 51 10.15 10.79 2.78
CA VAL A 51 8.89 11.53 2.75
C VAL A 51 8.37 11.68 1.30
N GLY A 52 9.25 12.01 0.35
CA GLY A 52 8.90 12.10 -1.06
C GLY A 52 8.34 10.78 -1.63
N VAL A 53 8.95 9.64 -1.27
CA VAL A 53 8.45 8.31 -1.68
C VAL A 53 7.07 8.05 -1.10
N MET A 54 6.82 8.41 0.18
CA MET A 54 5.49 8.24 0.79
C MET A 54 4.41 9.07 0.06
N PHE A 55 4.73 10.30 -0.35
CA PHE A 55 3.80 11.10 -1.16
C PHE A 55 3.51 10.47 -2.52
N MET A 56 4.52 9.91 -3.19
CA MET A 56 4.32 9.20 -4.47
C MET A 56 3.39 8.00 -4.31
N VAL A 57 3.55 7.23 -3.22
CA VAL A 57 2.67 6.09 -2.92
C VAL A 57 1.23 6.53 -2.69
N VAL A 58 1.02 7.58 -1.89
CA VAL A 58 -0.34 8.12 -1.62
C VAL A 58 -1.03 8.52 -2.93
N LEU A 59 -0.34 9.27 -3.79
CA LEU A 59 -0.87 9.68 -5.09
C LEU A 59 -1.16 8.50 -6.01
N GLY A 60 -0.36 7.43 -5.94
CA GLY A 60 -0.57 6.19 -6.68
C GLY A 60 -1.72 5.32 -6.16
N THR A 61 -2.04 5.41 -4.86
CA THR A 61 -3.17 4.67 -4.25
C THR A 61 -4.51 5.36 -4.44
N PHE A 62 -4.53 6.68 -4.67
CA PHE A 62 -5.77 7.39 -4.93
C PHE A 62 -6.32 7.04 -6.31
N GLU A 63 -7.41 6.30 -6.33
CA GLU A 63 -8.15 6.01 -7.57
C GLU A 63 -9.04 7.21 -7.92
N TYR A 64 -8.55 8.10 -8.79
CA TYR A 64 -9.29 9.28 -9.26
C TYR A 64 -10.66 8.94 -9.91
N SER A 65 -10.83 7.70 -10.37
CA SER A 65 -12.11 7.18 -10.88
C SER A 65 -13.18 7.04 -9.80
N SER A 66 -12.82 7.00 -8.52
CA SER A 66 -13.76 6.84 -7.40
C SER A 66 -14.82 7.95 -7.36
N PHE A 67 -14.48 9.18 -7.77
CA PHE A 67 -15.43 10.28 -7.89
C PHE A 67 -16.50 10.07 -8.98
N ARG A 68 -16.16 9.33 -10.04
CA ARG A 68 -17.11 9.00 -11.11
C ARG A 68 -18.03 7.85 -10.70
N VAL A 69 -17.47 6.84 -10.05
CA VAL A 69 -18.20 5.68 -9.54
C VAL A 69 -19.24 6.09 -8.49
N MET A 70 -18.92 7.09 -7.66
CA MET A 70 -19.84 7.61 -6.64
C MET A 70 -21.19 8.13 -7.18
N LYS A 71 -21.24 8.55 -8.45
CA LYS A 71 -22.51 8.95 -9.11
C LYS A 71 -23.28 7.79 -9.72
N SER A 72 -22.65 6.63 -9.89
CA SER A 72 -23.23 5.44 -10.53
C SER A 72 -23.76 4.41 -9.53
N ILE A 73 -23.46 4.58 -8.24
CA ILE A 73 -23.84 3.65 -7.16
C ILE A 73 -25.12 4.11 -6.45
N PRO A 74 -25.90 3.18 -5.85
CA PRO A 74 -27.05 3.54 -5.02
C PRO A 74 -26.64 4.45 -3.85
N LYS A 75 -27.56 5.35 -3.46
CA LYS A 75 -27.30 6.38 -2.44
C LYS A 75 -26.91 5.80 -1.07
N SER A 76 -27.40 4.61 -0.74
CA SER A 76 -27.03 3.87 0.48
C SER A 76 -25.52 3.59 0.53
N ASP A 77 -24.96 3.09 -0.56
CA ASP A 77 -23.56 2.64 -0.61
C ASP A 77 -22.62 3.84 -0.64
N ALA A 78 -23.02 4.92 -1.34
CA ALA A 78 -22.29 6.18 -1.33
C ALA A 78 -22.21 6.79 0.08
N LEU A 79 -23.28 6.72 0.86
CA LEU A 79 -23.28 7.19 2.25
C LEU A 79 -22.33 6.38 3.13
N ILE A 80 -22.31 5.06 2.99
CA ILE A 80 -21.39 4.18 3.75
C ILE A 80 -19.94 4.51 3.43
N ILE A 81 -19.60 4.68 2.14
CA ILE A 81 -18.24 5.04 1.71
C ILE A 81 -17.79 6.36 2.35
N VAL A 82 -18.65 7.39 2.31
CA VAL A 82 -18.32 8.70 2.90
C VAL A 82 -18.21 8.60 4.41
N PHE A 83 -19.10 7.86 5.07
CA PHE A 83 -19.08 7.66 6.51
C PHE A 83 -17.79 6.98 6.98
N VAL A 84 -17.43 5.84 6.38
CA VAL A 84 -16.20 5.11 6.72
C VAL A 84 -14.96 5.96 6.42
N ALA A 85 -14.95 6.73 5.33
CA ALA A 85 -13.83 7.61 5.00
C ALA A 85 -13.63 8.73 6.04
N ILE A 86 -14.71 9.37 6.49
CA ILE A 86 -14.65 10.43 7.51
C ILE A 86 -14.19 9.84 8.85
N GLU A 87 -14.79 8.73 9.29
CA GLU A 87 -14.42 8.07 10.54
C GLU A 87 -12.97 7.61 10.54
N THR A 88 -12.47 7.08 9.41
CA THR A 88 -11.06 6.64 9.29
C THR A 88 -10.08 7.81 9.49
N VAL A 89 -10.44 9.02 9.05
CA VAL A 89 -9.60 10.23 9.23
C VAL A 89 -9.65 10.74 10.66
N LEU A 90 -10.80 10.64 11.33
CA LEU A 90 -10.99 11.17 12.69
C LEU A 90 -10.48 10.24 13.78
N THR A 91 -10.72 8.93 13.66
CA THR A 91 -10.44 7.95 14.71
C THR A 91 -9.36 6.95 14.27
N ASN A 92 -9.73 5.94 13.50
CA ASN A 92 -8.84 4.98 12.84
C ASN A 92 -9.67 4.02 11.97
N LEU A 93 -9.03 3.31 11.05
CA LEU A 93 -9.67 2.24 10.27
C LEU A 93 -10.27 1.13 11.15
N ALA A 94 -9.60 0.77 12.26
CA ALA A 94 -10.08 -0.28 13.16
C ALA A 94 -11.43 0.07 13.83
N ILE A 95 -11.63 1.35 14.18
CA ILE A 95 -12.87 1.84 14.78
C ILE A 95 -13.93 2.01 13.70
N ALA A 96 -13.55 2.53 12.54
CA ALA A 96 -14.46 2.74 11.40
C ALA A 96 -15.11 1.45 10.88
N VAL A 97 -14.42 0.29 10.97
CA VAL A 97 -14.96 -1.02 10.55
C VAL A 97 -15.87 -1.64 11.61
N ALA A 98 -15.73 -1.25 12.87
CA ALA A 98 -16.54 -1.79 13.97
C ALA A 98 -17.94 -1.16 14.07
N LEU A 99 -18.14 0.00 13.45
CA LEU A 99 -19.38 0.78 13.39
C LEU A 99 -20.20 0.39 12.14
#